data_AF-A0A967IF80-F1
#
_entry.id   AF-A0A967IF80-F1
#
_cell.length_a   1.000
_cell.length_b   1.000
_cell.length_c   1.000
_cell.angle_alpha   90.00
_cell.angle_beta   90.00
_cell.angle_gamma   90.00
#
_symmetry.space_group_name_H-M   'P 1'
#
loop_
_entity.id
_entity.type
_entity.pdbx_description
1 polymer ?
#
loop_
_entity_poly.entity_id
_entity_poly.type
_entity_poly.pdbx_seq_one_letter_code
_entity_poly.pdbx_strand_id
1 'polypeptide(L)'
;IFHYDYKGLQLSQVADVCGGPCQVTTNAAVAKVDGVELDAEILPTDGLTIRLALNYLDARYDTFIPTPGVDFSGRGLNRSPEWTGAAGVNYVTPVGSGE
;
A
#
# COMPACT_ATOMS: atom_id res chain seq x y z
N ILE A 1 -3.34 -4.36 12.99
CA ILE A 1 -3.19 -5.56 12.13
C ILE A 1 -4.50 -5.72 11.37
N PHE A 2 -4.44 -5.98 10.07
CA PHE A 2 -5.61 -6.18 9.22
C PHE A 2 -5.34 -7.25 8.16
N HIS A 3 -6.42 -7.81 7.62
CA HIS A 3 -6.40 -8.82 6.55
C HIS A 3 -7.58 -8.61 5.60
N TYR A 4 -7.35 -8.72 4.29
CA TYR A 4 -8.38 -8.63 3.26
C TYR A 4 -8.21 -9.72 2.18
N ASP A 5 -9.32 -10.39 1.87
CA ASP A 5 -9.47 -11.27 0.71
C ASP A 5 -10.29 -10.54 -0.37
N TYR A 6 -9.66 -10.22 -1.49
CA TYR A 6 -10.30 -9.55 -2.62
C TYR A 6 -10.60 -10.54 -3.74
N LYS A 7 -11.85 -10.63 -4.17
CA LYS A 7 -12.29 -11.50 -5.29
C LYS A 7 -12.77 -10.65 -6.45
N GLY A 8 -12.43 -11.06 -7.68
CA GLY A 8 -12.87 -10.36 -8.88
C GLY A 8 -12.14 -9.03 -9.09
N LEU A 9 -10.85 -8.97 -8.77
CA LEU A 9 -10.03 -7.77 -9.00
C LEU A 9 -9.95 -7.47 -10.50
N GLN A 10 -10.27 -6.23 -10.88
CA GLN A 10 -10.13 -5.76 -12.27
C GLN A 10 -8.68 -5.42 -12.57
N LEU A 11 -8.11 -6.12 -13.54
CA LEU A 11 -6.77 -5.85 -14.04
C LEU A 11 -6.81 -5.62 -15.54
N SER A 12 -6.16 -4.54 -15.97
CA SER A 12 -5.95 -4.23 -17.38
C SER A 12 -4.61 -4.77 -17.83
N GLN A 13 -4.61 -5.45 -18.97
CA GLN A 13 -3.41 -6.00 -19.61
C GLN A 13 -3.50 -5.87 -21.11
N VAL A 14 -2.37 -6.02 -21.81
CA VAL A 14 -2.38 -6.13 -23.27
C VAL A 14 -2.48 -7.59 -23.65
N ALA A 15 -3.43 -7.92 -24.54
CA ALA A 15 -3.60 -9.26 -25.08
C ALA A 15 -3.99 -9.21 -26.57
N ASP A 16 -3.58 -10.22 -27.34
CA ASP A 16 -3.86 -10.34 -28.78
C ASP A 16 -5.23 -10.97 -29.05
N VAL A 17 -6.30 -10.32 -28.60
CA VAL A 17 -7.67 -10.85 -28.72
C VAL A 17 -8.55 -10.13 -29.75
N CYS A 18 -8.05 -9.04 -30.34
CA CYS A 18 -8.78 -8.20 -31.30
C CYS A 18 -8.18 -8.24 -32.72
N GLY A 19 -7.40 -9.30 -33.06
CA GLY A 19 -6.60 -9.35 -34.29
C GLY A 19 -5.26 -8.59 -34.20
N GLY A 20 -4.83 -8.26 -32.97
CA GLY A 20 -3.58 -7.59 -32.63
C GLY A 20 -3.59 -7.12 -31.17
N PRO A 21 -2.53 -6.43 -30.69
CA PRO A 21 -2.40 -6.05 -29.29
C PRO A 21 -3.50 -5.08 -28.88
N CYS A 22 -4.34 -5.47 -27.92
CA CYS A 22 -5.41 -4.66 -27.39
C CYS A 22 -5.38 -4.64 -25.86
N GLN A 23 -5.77 -3.51 -25.25
CA GLN A 23 -5.91 -3.43 -23.80
C GLN A 23 -7.23 -4.06 -23.37
N VAL A 24 -7.14 -5.10 -22.55
CA VAL A 24 -8.25 -5.91 -22.06
C VAL A 24 -8.29 -5.80 -20.55
N THR A 25 -9.48 -5.55 -19.99
CA THR A 25 -9.68 -5.54 -18.53
C THR A 25 -10.51 -6.75 -18.13
N THR A 26 -10.03 -7.52 -17.16
CA THR A 26 -10.72 -8.73 -16.68
C THR A 26 -10.89 -8.71 -15.16
N ASN A 27 -12.01 -9.22 -14.66
CA ASN A 27 -12.30 -9.42 -13.23
C ASN A 27 -11.87 -10.83 -12.79
N ALA A 28 -10.65 -11.25 -13.14
CA ALA A 28 -10.27 -12.65 -13.03
C ALA A 28 -9.33 -12.95 -11.85
N ALA A 29 -8.78 -11.93 -11.18
CA ALA A 29 -7.78 -12.14 -10.14
C ALA A 29 -8.40 -12.18 -8.73
N VAL A 30 -7.79 -13.00 -7.88
CA VAL A 30 -7.99 -12.99 -6.43
C VAL A 30 -6.71 -12.42 -5.81
N ALA A 31 -6.86 -11.57 -4.81
CA ALA A 31 -5.73 -10.97 -4.09
C ALA A 31 -5.90 -11.12 -2.58
N LYS A 32 -4.78 -11.27 -1.89
CA LYS A 32 -4.68 -11.29 -0.43
C LYS A 32 -3.84 -10.11 0.02
N VAL A 33 -4.31 -9.43 1.06
CA VAL A 33 -3.63 -8.27 1.63
C VAL A 33 -3.58 -8.41 3.13
N ASP A 34 -2.38 -8.62 3.65
CA ASP A 34 -2.07 -8.67 5.07
C ASP A 34 -1.32 -7.40 5.46
N GLY A 35 -1.63 -6.79 6.60
CA GLY A 35 -0.94 -5.55 6.97
C GLY A 35 -0.96 -5.19 8.45
N VAL A 36 -0.02 -4.32 8.81
CA VAL A 36 0.14 -3.75 10.14
C VAL A 36 0.39 -2.27 10.01
N GLU A 37 -0.32 -1.47 10.79
CA GLU A 37 -0.17 -0.01 10.84
C GLU A 37 0.17 0.39 12.27
N LEU A 38 1.09 1.32 12.39
CA LEU A 38 1.48 1.99 13.63
C LEU A 38 1.40 3.49 13.40
N ASP A 39 0.62 4.16 14.22
CA ASP A 39 0.60 5.62 14.34
C ASP A 39 0.90 5.98 15.79
N ALA A 40 1.87 6.88 15.99
CA ALA A 40 2.33 7.29 17.31
C ALA A 40 2.60 8.79 17.36
N GLU A 41 2.08 9.44 18.40
CA GLU A 41 2.48 10.78 18.82
C GLU A 41 3.15 10.70 20.19
N ILE A 42 4.35 11.26 20.29
CA ILE A 42 5.20 11.22 21.48
C ILE A 42 5.48 12.67 21.88
N LEU A 43 5.27 13.00 23.16
CA LEU A 43 5.54 14.31 23.73
C LEU A 43 6.61 14.18 24.83
N PRO A 44 7.92 14.17 24.48
CA PRO A 44 8.97 14.02 25.48
C PRO A 44 9.04 15.19 26.47
N THR A 45 8.65 16.39 26.03
CA THR A 45 8.58 17.61 26.84
C THR A 45 7.40 18.47 26.37
N ASP A 46 6.99 19.47 27.16
CA ASP A 46 5.88 20.38 26.79
C ASP A 46 6.10 21.15 25.49
N GLY A 47 7.37 21.33 25.09
CA GLY A 47 7.75 22.03 23.87
C GLY A 47 8.00 21.11 22.68
N LEU A 48 8.10 19.79 22.84
CA LEU A 48 8.53 18.87 21.78
C LEU A 48 7.45 17.84 21.46
N THR A 49 7.06 17.76 20.19
CA THR A 49 6.17 16.72 19.67
C THR A 49 6.88 15.95 18.57
N ILE A 50 6.85 14.62 18.64
CA ILE A 50 7.34 13.70 17.61
C ILE A 50 6.15 12.89 17.11
N ARG A 51 5.97 12.82 15.80
CA ARG A 51 4.96 11.99 15.14
C ARG A 51 5.64 10.93 14.29
N LEU A 52 5.14 9.71 14.36
CA LEU A 52 5.62 8.56 13.61
C LEU A 52 4.41 7.82 13.02
N ALA A 53 4.44 7.56 11.73
CA ALA A 53 3.51 6.69 11.03
C ALA A 53 4.30 5.63 10.26
N LEU A 54 3.95 4.36 10.43
CA LEU A 54 4.58 3.22 9.75
C LEU A 54 3.51 2.24 9.31
N ASN A 55 3.59 1.79 8.06
CA ASN A 55 2.73 0.75 7.53
C ASN A 55 3.57 -0.36 6.90
N TYR A 56 3.21 -1.60 7.22
CA TYR A 56 3.68 -2.80 6.55
C TYR A 56 2.52 -3.46 5.79
N LEU A 57 2.80 -3.89 4.56
CA LEU A 57 1.82 -4.47 3.66
C LEU A 57 2.41 -5.67 2.91
N ASP A 58 1.83 -6.84 3.08
CA ASP A 58 2.01 -8.01 2.22
C ASP A 58 0.75 -8.15 1.34
N ALA A 59 0.77 -7.45 0.20
CA ALA A 59 -0.29 -7.46 -0.79
C ALA A 59 0.15 -8.26 -2.02
N ARG A 60 -0.51 -9.38 -2.30
CA ARG A 60 -0.14 -10.33 -3.36
C ARG A 60 -1.34 -10.88 -4.11
N TYR A 61 -1.13 -11.31 -5.35
CA TYR A 61 -2.11 -12.12 -6.08
C TYR A 61 -2.20 -13.50 -5.43
N ASP A 62 -3.41 -13.94 -5.07
CA ASP A 62 -3.67 -15.33 -4.64
C ASP A 62 -3.85 -16.24 -5.85
N THR A 63 -4.56 -15.75 -6.88
CA THR A 63 -4.67 -16.41 -8.17
C THR A 63 -4.77 -15.36 -9.26
N PHE A 64 -3.84 -15.38 -10.21
CA PHE A 64 -3.93 -14.55 -11.41
C PHE A 64 -3.22 -15.22 -12.60
N ILE A 65 -4.02 -15.78 -13.50
CA ILE A 65 -3.55 -16.46 -14.73
C ILE A 65 -4.17 -15.72 -15.93
N PRO A 66 -3.54 -14.64 -16.40
CA PRO A 66 -4.09 -13.79 -17.45
C PRO A 66 -4.16 -14.45 -18.83
N THR A 67 -3.22 -15.35 -19.11
CA THR A 67 -3.15 -16.17 -20.32
C THR A 67 -2.56 -17.53 -19.97
N PRO A 68 -2.90 -18.61 -20.72
CA PRO A 68 -2.35 -19.93 -20.45
C PRO A 68 -0.82 -19.93 -20.45
N GLY A 69 -0.22 -20.47 -19.39
CA GLY A 69 1.24 -20.56 -19.22
C GLY A 69 1.89 -19.35 -18.55
N VAL A 70 1.13 -18.30 -18.21
CA VAL A 70 1.63 -17.14 -17.45
C VAL A 70 0.90 -17.06 -16.11
N ASP A 71 1.63 -17.26 -15.02
CA ASP A 71 1.10 -17.24 -13.66
C ASP A 71 1.75 -16.12 -12.82
N PHE A 72 0.92 -15.24 -12.27
CA PHE A 72 1.31 -14.14 -11.40
C PHE A 72 0.98 -14.40 -9.92
N SER A 73 0.45 -15.58 -9.58
CA SER A 73 0.14 -15.96 -8.20
C SER A 73 1.39 -15.84 -7.31
N GLY A 74 1.22 -15.28 -6.12
CA GLY A 74 2.28 -14.95 -5.16
C GLY A 74 3.04 -13.66 -5.45
N ARG A 75 2.88 -13.03 -6.63
CA ARG A 75 3.55 -11.74 -6.90
C ARG A 75 2.85 -10.59 -6.20
N GLY A 76 3.63 -9.58 -5.83
CA GLY A 76 3.12 -8.35 -5.22
C GLY A 76 2.15 -7.61 -6.13
N LEU A 77 1.14 -6.97 -5.54
CA LEU A 77 0.22 -6.12 -6.29
C LEU A 77 0.95 -4.87 -6.81
N ASN A 78 0.41 -4.29 -7.88
CA ASN A 78 0.95 -3.04 -8.41
C ASN A 78 0.64 -1.89 -7.44
N ARG A 79 1.63 -1.01 -7.22
CA ARG A 79 1.49 0.18 -6.37
C ARG A 79 1.17 -0.14 -4.90
N SER A 80 1.54 -1.32 -4.42
CA SER A 80 1.48 -1.71 -3.01
C SER A 80 2.89 -1.85 -2.44
N PRO A 81 3.58 -0.73 -2.12
CA PRO A 81 4.88 -0.81 -1.44
C PRO A 81 4.75 -1.57 -0.12
N GLU A 82 5.70 -2.46 0.16
CA GLU A 82 5.65 -3.30 1.37
C GLU A 82 5.82 -2.48 2.66
N TRP A 83 6.61 -1.41 2.61
CA TRP A 83 6.81 -0.52 3.74
C TRP A 83 6.57 0.92 3.31
N THR A 84 5.78 1.64 4.09
CA THR A 84 5.66 3.10 3.97
C THR A 84 5.78 3.71 5.36
N GLY A 85 6.22 4.96 5.43
CA GLY A 85 6.32 5.64 6.70
C GLY A 85 6.54 7.13 6.57
N ALA A 86 6.24 7.83 7.66
CA ALA A 86 6.48 9.24 7.82
C ALA A 86 6.91 9.52 9.26
N ALA A 87 7.76 10.52 9.43
CA ALA A 87 8.15 11.01 10.74
C ALA A 87 8.15 12.54 10.73
N GLY A 88 7.78 13.16 11.84
CA GLY A 88 7.74 14.60 12.00
C GLY A 88 8.14 15.03 13.39
N VAL A 89 8.80 16.18 13.50
CA VAL A 89 9.21 16.78 14.78
C VAL A 89 8.74 18.23 14.80
N ASN A 90 8.12 18.63 15.90
CA ASN A 90 7.69 20.00 16.15
C ASN A 90 8.27 20.47 17.49
N TYR A 91 8.89 21.65 17.51
CA TYR A 91 9.42 22.26 18.72
C TYR A 91 8.87 23.67 18.92
N VAL A 92 8.28 23.93 20.09
CA VAL A 92 7.73 25.21 20.50
C VAL A 92 8.55 25.72 21.68
N THR A 93 9.06 26.95 21.55
CA THR A 93 9.75 27.66 22.61
C THR A 93 9.20 29.08 22.74
N PRO A 94 9.00 29.60 23.96
CA PRO A 94 8.77 31.02 24.17
C PRO A 94 9.96 31.83 23.65
N VAL A 95 9.70 32.98 23.00
CA VAL A 95 10.74 33.90 22.49
C VAL A 95 10.91 35.16 23.36
N GLY A 96 10.32 35.15 24.57
CA GLY A 96 10.32 36.25 25.53
C GLY A 96 8.91 36.81 25.77
N SER A 97 8.68 37.42 26.94
CA SER A 97 7.58 38.36 27.16
C SER A 97 7.99 39.67 26.51
N GLY A 98 7.19 40.17 25.56
CA GLY A 98 7.45 41.49 24.98
C GLY A 98 7.25 42.57 26.03
N GLU A 99 8.32 42.97 26.71
CA GLU A 99 8.43 44.14 27.59
C GLU A 99 9.80 44.81 27.41
#